data_AF-A0A841DCH4-F1
#
_entry.id   AF-A0A841DCH4-F1
#
_cell.length_a   1.000
_cell.length_b   1.000
_cell.length_c   1.000
_cell.angle_alpha   90.00
_cell.angle_beta   90.00
_cell.angle_gamma   90.00
#
_symmetry.space_group_name_H-M   'P 1'
#
loop_
_entity.id
_entity.type
_entity.pdbx_description
1 polymer ?
#
loop_
_entity_poly.entity_id
_entity_poly.type
_entity_poly.pdbx_seq_one_letter_code
_entity_poly.pdbx_strand_id
1 'polypeptide(L)'
;MQWRAVTGQVSAVWLAGSICGHVVPTMAVLALWTGSGAGAAGVALLMLLGVLITYGIGSLTPAGSPLTGSRGRRVTWAVLVYGGGQALWLAGAFIAAEADLSLGLGSPAATALGGLPFALVSAFLAGRRTAVGALAVTVGLSVWSAYLIGQEDTREEIASRPGIDRPLMYVTATPPGYRTTRDFPGTSIFFTPVDQRVVTVWQDHDITVSVRRETAEGCPQGPLAVTFGQDEKPECAAERPDLWYVTGRIPEPEWGCPCGLHQYVRRDGEVLIRVGGSDAVDRTLLRQIILNARPATDAEIETLFTTMPG
;
A
#
# COMPACT_ATOMS: atom_id res chain seq x y z
N MET A 1 39.93 9.43 -13.78
CA MET A 1 38.78 9.95 -14.56
C MET A 1 37.66 8.93 -14.74
N GLN A 2 37.97 7.64 -14.97
CA GLN A 2 36.96 6.59 -15.18
C GLN A 2 35.92 6.45 -14.05
N TRP A 3 36.32 6.60 -12.78
CA TRP A 3 35.38 6.48 -11.65
C TRP A 3 34.22 7.49 -11.71
N ARG A 4 34.49 8.73 -12.15
CA ARG A 4 33.44 9.77 -12.28
C ARG A 4 32.41 9.41 -13.34
N ALA A 5 32.86 8.81 -14.44
CA ALA A 5 31.96 8.35 -15.50
C ALA A 5 31.09 7.19 -15.04
N VAL A 6 31.66 6.24 -14.27
CA VAL A 6 30.91 5.14 -13.67
C VAL A 6 29.86 5.68 -12.69
N THR A 7 30.26 6.55 -11.75
CA THR A 7 29.34 7.13 -10.77
C THR A 7 28.22 7.89 -11.45
N GLY A 8 28.55 8.74 -12.43
CA GLY A 8 27.53 9.47 -13.20
C GLY A 8 26.57 8.54 -13.94
N GLN A 9 27.06 7.45 -14.53
CA GLN A 9 26.21 6.46 -15.21
C GLN A 9 25.30 5.73 -14.23
N VAL A 10 25.83 5.26 -13.09
CA VAL A 10 25.06 4.54 -12.07
C VAL A 10 23.99 5.45 -11.46
N SER A 11 24.32 6.70 -11.13
CA SER A 11 23.36 7.68 -10.60
C SER A 11 22.27 8.04 -11.60
N ALA A 12 22.61 8.19 -12.88
CA ALA A 12 21.61 8.47 -13.92
C ALA A 12 20.66 7.27 -14.14
N VAL A 13 21.20 6.04 -14.11
CA VAL A 13 20.39 4.82 -14.19
C VAL A 13 19.50 4.67 -12.96
N TRP A 14 20.01 4.99 -11.77
CA TRP A 14 19.23 4.98 -10.54
C TRP A 14 18.03 5.93 -10.64
N LEU A 15 18.24 7.20 -11.03
CA LEU A 15 17.16 8.17 -11.21
C LEU A 15 16.12 7.73 -12.23
N ALA A 16 16.55 7.22 -13.39
CA ALA A 16 15.64 6.70 -14.41
C ALA A 16 14.85 5.49 -13.89
N GLY A 17 15.53 4.57 -13.19
CA GLY A 17 14.93 3.40 -12.57
C GLY A 17 13.91 3.75 -11.47
N SER A 18 14.16 4.77 -10.66
CA SER A 18 13.23 5.25 -9.65
C SER A 18 11.87 5.69 -10.23
N ILE A 19 11.86 6.21 -11.46
CA ILE A 19 10.63 6.60 -12.15
C ILE A 19 10.03 5.39 -12.86
N CYS A 20 10.81 4.67 -13.68
CA CYS A 20 10.33 3.57 -14.50
C CYS A 20 9.87 2.35 -13.70
N GLY A 21 10.54 2.06 -12.58
CA GLY A 21 10.27 0.92 -11.72
C GLY A 21 8.85 0.93 -11.14
N HIS A 22 8.25 2.10 -10.94
CA HIS A 22 6.87 2.22 -10.44
C HIS A 22 5.84 2.30 -11.56
N VAL A 23 6.11 3.09 -12.59
CA VAL A 23 5.14 3.36 -13.67
C VAL A 23 4.81 2.09 -14.46
N VAL A 24 5.82 1.30 -14.80
CA VAL A 24 5.63 0.16 -15.72
C VAL A 24 4.84 -0.99 -15.10
N PRO A 25 5.14 -1.47 -13.87
CA PRO A 25 4.34 -2.50 -13.23
C PRO A 25 2.91 -2.04 -12.96
N THR A 26 2.72 -0.80 -12.52
CA THR A 26 1.37 -0.23 -12.30
C THR A 26 0.55 -0.25 -13.58
N MET A 27 1.13 0.22 -14.69
CA MET A 27 0.46 0.19 -15.99
C MET A 27 0.24 -1.23 -16.51
N ALA A 28 1.12 -2.18 -16.19
CA ALA A 28 0.95 -3.58 -16.54
C ALA A 28 -0.23 -4.22 -15.80
N VAL A 29 -0.37 -3.95 -14.50
CA VAL A 29 -1.51 -4.40 -13.70
C VAL A 29 -2.82 -3.80 -14.25
N LEU A 30 -2.84 -2.50 -14.52
CA LEU A 30 -4.01 -1.84 -15.13
C LEU A 30 -4.36 -2.40 -16.51
N ALA A 31 -3.36 -2.68 -17.35
CA ALA A 31 -3.55 -3.27 -18.67
C ALA A 31 -4.14 -4.68 -18.58
N LEU A 32 -3.64 -5.51 -17.66
CA LEU A 32 -4.17 -6.85 -17.41
C LEU A 32 -5.61 -6.80 -16.92
N TRP A 33 -5.91 -5.85 -16.02
CA TRP A 33 -7.24 -5.73 -15.43
C TRP A 33 -8.29 -5.24 -16.44
N THR A 34 -7.95 -4.26 -17.27
CA THR A 34 -8.87 -3.74 -18.30
C THR A 34 -9.07 -4.68 -19.47
N GLY A 35 -8.21 -5.70 -19.65
CA GLY A 35 -8.22 -6.61 -20.80
C GLY A 35 -8.05 -5.90 -22.15
N SER A 36 -7.63 -4.63 -22.14
CA SER A 36 -7.62 -3.79 -23.34
C SER A 36 -6.31 -3.97 -24.12
N GLY A 37 -6.42 -4.19 -25.42
CA GLY A 37 -5.24 -4.20 -26.30
C GLY A 37 -4.44 -2.89 -26.25
N ALA A 38 -5.11 -1.77 -25.95
CA ALA A 38 -4.48 -0.47 -25.72
C ALA A 38 -3.56 -0.46 -24.49
N GLY A 39 -3.96 -1.12 -23.40
CA GLY A 39 -3.13 -1.27 -22.20
C GLY A 39 -1.83 -2.02 -22.49
N ALA A 40 -1.92 -3.16 -23.20
CA ALA A 40 -0.75 -3.95 -23.58
C ALA A 40 0.23 -3.16 -24.48
N ALA A 41 -0.31 -2.40 -25.45
CA ALA A 41 0.50 -1.53 -26.30
C ALA A 41 1.18 -0.40 -25.50
N GLY A 42 0.46 0.18 -24.52
CA GLY A 42 1.01 1.19 -23.62
C GLY A 42 2.18 0.66 -22.79
N VAL A 43 2.05 -0.54 -22.23
CA VAL A 43 3.14 -1.20 -21.47
C VAL A 43 4.34 -1.47 -22.37
N ALA A 44 4.13 -2.00 -23.57
CA ALA A 44 5.20 -2.24 -24.53
C ALA A 44 5.93 -0.94 -24.92
N LEU A 45 5.20 0.17 -25.11
CA LEU A 45 5.75 1.48 -25.40
C LEU A 45 6.59 2.01 -24.23
N LEU A 46 6.12 1.86 -22.98
CA LEU A 46 6.86 2.26 -21.80
C LEU A 46 8.14 1.43 -21.61
N MET A 47 8.07 0.12 -21.85
CA MET A 47 9.25 -0.76 -21.85
C MET A 47 10.27 -0.30 -22.90
N LEU A 48 9.82 0.00 -24.11
CA LEU A 48 10.69 0.52 -25.17
C LEU A 48 11.31 1.86 -24.78
N LEU A 49 10.52 2.78 -24.21
CA LEU A 49 10.98 4.08 -23.75
C LEU A 49 12.06 3.94 -22.66
N GLY A 50 11.87 3.03 -21.71
CA GLY A 50 12.87 2.73 -20.68
C GLY A 50 14.20 2.22 -21.26
N VAL A 51 14.14 1.35 -22.27
CA VAL A 51 15.33 0.90 -23.01
C VAL A 51 15.98 2.05 -23.79
N LEU A 52 15.20 2.96 -24.38
CA LEU A 52 15.73 4.13 -25.09
C LEU A 52 16.40 5.14 -24.14
N ILE A 53 15.81 5.40 -22.98
CA ILE A 53 16.38 6.27 -21.94
C ILE A 53 17.72 5.69 -21.46
N THR A 54 17.75 4.40 -21.13
CA THR A 54 18.99 3.73 -20.72
C THR A 54 20.03 3.74 -21.85
N TYR A 55 19.64 3.47 -23.10
CA TYR A 55 20.54 3.62 -24.25
C TYR A 55 21.12 5.04 -24.39
N GLY A 56 20.30 6.07 -24.13
CA GLY A 56 20.72 7.47 -24.08
C GLY A 56 21.78 7.71 -23.00
N ILE A 57 21.54 7.23 -21.78
CA ILE A 57 22.51 7.30 -20.67
C ILE A 57 23.83 6.64 -21.06
N GLY A 58 23.80 5.42 -21.60
CA GLY A 58 25.00 4.71 -22.04
C GLY A 58 25.74 5.41 -23.19
N SER A 59 25.02 6.15 -24.03
CA SER A 59 25.62 6.96 -25.10
C SER A 59 26.29 8.24 -24.58
N LEU A 60 25.77 8.85 -23.52
CA LEU A 60 26.36 10.00 -22.84
C LEU A 60 27.52 9.60 -21.92
N THR A 61 27.59 8.34 -21.51
CA THR A 61 28.60 7.82 -20.57
C THR A 61 29.42 6.65 -21.15
N PRO A 62 30.03 6.78 -22.34
CA PRO A 62 30.66 5.66 -23.04
C PRO A 62 31.82 5.00 -22.27
N ALA A 63 32.45 5.75 -21.35
CA ALA A 63 33.55 5.28 -20.50
C ALA A 63 33.09 4.62 -19.18
N GLY A 64 31.78 4.61 -18.88
CA GLY A 64 31.25 4.08 -17.62
C GLY A 64 31.13 2.55 -17.60
N SER A 65 30.94 1.90 -18.76
CA SER A 65 30.97 0.44 -18.88
C SER A 65 31.74 -0.01 -20.13
N PRO A 66 32.41 -1.18 -20.11
CA PRO A 66 32.97 -1.76 -21.32
C PRO A 66 31.92 -1.97 -22.43
N LEU A 67 30.65 -2.17 -22.06
CA LEU A 67 29.56 -2.38 -23.02
C LEU A 67 29.04 -1.07 -23.63
N THR A 68 29.41 0.10 -23.14
CA THR A 68 28.96 1.37 -23.73
C THR A 68 29.87 1.91 -24.84
N GLY A 69 30.96 1.21 -25.16
CA GLY A 69 31.96 1.66 -26.15
C GLY A 69 31.46 1.72 -27.60
N SER A 70 30.55 0.84 -28.01
CA SER A 70 30.05 0.76 -29.41
C SER A 70 28.53 0.67 -29.48
N ARG A 71 27.92 1.05 -30.62
CA ARG A 71 26.45 1.08 -30.78
C ARG A 71 25.78 -0.25 -30.42
N GLY A 72 26.27 -1.38 -30.97
CA GLY A 72 25.68 -2.69 -30.70
C GLY A 72 25.78 -3.09 -29.23
N ARG A 73 26.95 -2.87 -28.61
CA ARG A 73 27.14 -3.17 -27.18
C ARG A 73 26.31 -2.26 -26.28
N ARG A 74 26.06 -0.99 -26.68
CA ARG A 74 25.17 -0.07 -25.96
C ARG A 74 23.73 -0.54 -25.94
N VAL A 75 23.22 -1.09 -27.04
CA VAL A 75 21.88 -1.70 -27.07
C VAL A 75 21.82 -2.87 -26.10
N THR A 76 22.81 -3.77 -26.14
CA THR A 76 22.89 -4.88 -25.18
C THR A 76 22.96 -4.39 -23.74
N TRP A 77 23.77 -3.36 -23.45
CA TRP A 77 23.87 -2.76 -22.12
C TRP A 77 22.52 -2.19 -21.65
N ALA A 78 21.82 -1.44 -22.50
CA ALA A 78 20.54 -0.84 -22.19
C ALA A 78 19.47 -1.90 -21.87
N VAL A 79 19.38 -2.95 -22.70
CA VAL A 79 18.46 -4.08 -22.49
C VAL A 79 18.77 -4.82 -21.19
N LEU A 80 20.06 -5.09 -20.91
CA LEU A 80 20.46 -5.78 -19.69
C LEU A 80 20.15 -4.96 -18.43
N VAL A 81 20.48 -3.66 -18.44
CA VAL A 81 20.23 -2.77 -17.29
C VAL A 81 18.74 -2.62 -17.04
N TYR A 82 17.96 -2.34 -18.08
CA TYR A 82 16.54 -2.09 -17.93
C TYR A 82 15.77 -3.39 -17.61
N GLY A 83 15.99 -4.45 -18.38
CA GLY A 83 15.33 -5.74 -18.16
C GLY A 83 15.76 -6.41 -16.85
N GLY A 84 17.06 -6.38 -16.53
CA GLY A 84 17.57 -6.91 -15.26
C GLY A 84 17.09 -6.11 -14.06
N GLY A 85 17.05 -4.77 -14.17
CA GLY A 85 16.50 -3.90 -13.14
C GLY A 85 15.03 -4.17 -12.87
N GLN A 86 14.21 -4.32 -13.91
CA GLN A 86 12.79 -4.68 -13.78
C GLN A 86 12.59 -6.06 -13.15
N ALA A 87 13.38 -7.06 -13.56
CA ALA A 87 13.30 -8.40 -12.99
C ALA A 87 13.62 -8.40 -11.48
N LEU A 88 14.68 -7.68 -11.09
CA LEU A 88 15.06 -7.53 -9.68
C LEU A 88 14.03 -6.71 -8.88
N TRP A 89 13.45 -5.68 -9.47
CA TRP A 89 12.39 -4.90 -8.85
C TRP A 89 11.16 -5.77 -8.56
N LEU A 90 10.70 -6.56 -9.55
CA LEU A 90 9.57 -7.48 -9.41
C LEU A 90 9.84 -8.56 -8.37
N ALA A 91 11.06 -9.11 -8.35
CA ALA A 91 11.47 -10.07 -7.33
C ALA A 91 11.44 -9.46 -5.92
N GLY A 92 11.92 -8.22 -5.77
CA GLY A 92 11.85 -7.48 -4.51
C GLY A 92 10.41 -7.22 -4.06
N ALA A 93 9.53 -6.82 -4.98
CA ALA A 93 8.11 -6.62 -4.70
C ALA A 93 7.41 -7.92 -4.28
N PHE A 94 7.72 -9.04 -4.94
CA PHE A 94 7.19 -10.36 -4.58
C PHE A 94 7.63 -10.79 -3.18
N ILE A 95 8.92 -10.63 -2.85
CA ILE A 95 9.46 -10.94 -1.53
C ILE A 95 8.82 -10.05 -0.45
N ALA A 96 8.65 -8.76 -0.73
CA ALA A 96 8.01 -7.83 0.19
C ALA A 96 6.54 -8.22 0.45
N ALA A 97 5.80 -8.59 -0.60
CA ALA A 97 4.42 -9.05 -0.47
C ALA A 97 4.32 -10.35 0.35
N GLU A 98 5.19 -11.33 0.12
CA GLU A 98 5.20 -12.58 0.89
C GLU A 98 5.61 -12.38 2.36
N ALA A 99 6.42 -11.35 2.63
CA ALA A 99 6.84 -10.99 3.97
C ALA A 99 5.86 -10.01 4.67
N ASP A 100 4.70 -9.73 4.08
CA ASP A 100 3.73 -8.72 4.55
C ASP A 100 4.36 -7.32 4.81
N LEU A 101 5.44 -7.00 4.09
CA LEU A 101 6.11 -5.71 4.19
C LEU A 101 5.34 -4.68 3.36
N SER A 102 4.61 -3.80 4.03
CA SER A 102 3.94 -2.66 3.42
C SER A 102 4.97 -1.57 3.08
N LEU A 103 5.66 -1.75 1.95
CA LEU A 103 6.49 -0.71 1.36
C LEU A 103 5.56 0.42 0.90
N GLY A 104 5.35 1.43 1.74
CA GLY A 104 4.43 2.55 1.48
C GLY A 104 4.59 3.11 0.06
N LEU A 105 3.68 2.70 -0.83
CA LEU A 105 3.60 3.08 -2.23
C LEU A 105 3.22 4.56 -2.29
N GLY A 106 4.21 5.44 -2.27
CA GLY A 106 4.02 6.89 -2.21
C GLY A 106 5.01 7.60 -1.30
N SER A 107 5.76 6.86 -0.46
CA SER A 107 6.86 7.47 0.29
C SER A 107 8.01 7.85 -0.66
N PRO A 108 8.67 9.01 -0.45
CA PRO A 108 9.90 9.35 -1.18
C PRO A 108 10.98 8.26 -1.07
N ALA A 109 10.98 7.51 0.05
CA ALA A 109 11.84 6.37 0.27
C ALA A 109 11.54 5.22 -0.72
N ALA A 110 10.28 4.84 -0.93
CA ALA A 110 9.91 3.82 -1.91
C ALA A 110 10.30 4.21 -3.35
N THR A 111 10.18 5.50 -3.72
CA THR A 111 10.67 6.00 -5.01
C THR A 111 12.20 5.91 -5.12
N ALA A 112 12.93 6.30 -4.07
CA ALA A 112 14.38 6.21 -4.03
C ALA A 112 14.89 4.75 -4.12
N LEU A 113 14.23 3.83 -3.41
CA LEU A 113 14.57 2.40 -3.42
C LEU A 113 14.26 1.74 -4.77
N GLY A 114 13.24 2.21 -5.49
CA GLY A 114 12.86 1.68 -6.81
C GLY A 114 13.96 1.73 -7.86
N GLY A 115 14.90 2.67 -7.75
CA GLY A 115 16.05 2.79 -8.65
C GLY A 115 17.22 1.85 -8.34
N LEU A 116 17.30 1.28 -7.12
CA LEU A 116 18.43 0.46 -6.69
C LEU A 116 18.66 -0.79 -7.57
N PRO A 117 17.63 -1.56 -7.96
CA PRO A 117 17.80 -2.70 -8.86
C PRO A 117 18.53 -2.35 -10.16
N PHE A 118 18.17 -1.22 -10.78
CA PHE A 118 18.78 -0.76 -12.03
C PHE A 118 20.23 -0.29 -11.82
N ALA A 119 20.47 0.45 -10.74
CA ALA A 119 21.79 0.93 -10.36
C ALA A 119 22.76 -0.24 -10.12
N LEU A 120 22.29 -1.29 -9.45
CA LEU A 120 23.05 -2.52 -9.21
C LEU A 120 23.44 -3.20 -10.51
N VAL A 121 22.50 -3.44 -11.42
CA VAL A 121 22.81 -4.09 -12.71
C VAL A 121 23.82 -3.25 -13.51
N SER A 122 23.64 -1.92 -13.54
CA SER A 122 24.60 -1.00 -14.17
C SER A 122 25.99 -1.10 -13.56
N ALA A 123 26.10 -1.11 -12.22
CA ALA A 123 27.37 -1.21 -11.50
C ALA A 123 28.07 -2.57 -11.70
N PHE A 124 27.29 -3.67 -11.79
CA PHE A 124 27.79 -5.00 -12.16
C PHE A 124 28.40 -5.01 -13.56
N LEU A 125 27.73 -4.38 -14.52
CA LEU A 125 28.22 -4.27 -15.91
C LEU A 125 29.38 -3.27 -16.07
N ALA A 126 29.63 -2.40 -15.08
CA ALA A 126 30.78 -1.51 -15.07
C ALA A 126 32.09 -2.22 -14.63
N GLY A 127 31.99 -3.28 -13.83
CA GLY A 127 33.13 -4.13 -13.45
C GLY A 127 33.04 -4.71 -12.03
N ARG A 128 33.95 -5.64 -11.70
CA ARG A 128 33.91 -6.38 -10.42
C ARG A 128 34.05 -5.48 -9.18
N ARG A 129 34.93 -4.47 -9.22
CA ARG A 129 35.17 -3.58 -8.07
C ARG A 129 33.97 -2.69 -7.79
N THR A 130 33.32 -2.20 -8.85
CA THR A 130 32.12 -1.36 -8.77
C THR A 130 30.91 -2.19 -8.34
N ALA A 131 30.83 -3.44 -8.78
CA ALA A 131 29.81 -4.40 -8.33
C ALA A 131 29.86 -4.62 -6.81
N VAL A 132 31.06 -4.87 -6.25
CA VAL A 132 31.22 -5.09 -4.80
C VAL A 132 30.83 -3.82 -4.01
N GLY A 133 31.27 -2.64 -4.47
CA GLY A 133 30.91 -1.38 -3.84
C GLY A 133 29.40 -1.12 -3.89
N ALA A 134 28.76 -1.32 -5.04
CA ALA A 134 27.31 -1.15 -5.19
C ALA A 134 26.52 -2.15 -4.34
N LEU A 135 26.96 -3.42 -4.30
CA LEU A 135 26.34 -4.43 -3.45
C LEU A 135 26.45 -4.06 -1.97
N ALA A 136 27.62 -3.62 -1.50
CA ALA A 136 27.82 -3.20 -0.12
C ALA A 136 26.95 -1.98 0.24
N VAL A 137 26.82 -1.01 -0.66
CA VAL A 137 25.93 0.15 -0.47
C VAL A 137 24.48 -0.27 -0.45
N THR A 138 24.01 -1.14 -1.36
CA THR A 138 22.63 -1.63 -1.32
C THR A 138 22.36 -2.39 -0.04
N VAL A 139 23.22 -3.32 0.36
CA VAL A 139 23.04 -4.07 1.62
C VAL A 139 23.02 -3.10 2.80
N GLY A 140 23.92 -2.12 2.84
CA GLY A 140 23.94 -1.09 3.88
C GLY A 140 22.66 -0.24 3.91
N LEU A 141 22.16 0.17 2.75
CA LEU A 141 20.90 0.91 2.63
C LEU A 141 19.70 0.05 3.01
N SER A 142 19.65 -1.22 2.62
CA SER A 142 18.58 -2.15 2.99
C SER A 142 18.57 -2.40 4.50
N VAL A 143 19.74 -2.61 5.11
CA VAL A 143 19.86 -2.76 6.57
C VAL A 143 19.51 -1.46 7.27
N TRP A 144 19.96 -0.31 6.76
CA TRP A 144 19.62 1.01 7.31
C TRP A 144 18.14 1.32 7.19
N SER A 145 17.51 1.01 6.05
CA SER A 145 16.06 1.15 5.86
C SER A 145 15.30 0.22 6.79
N ALA A 146 15.69 -1.04 6.93
CA ALA A 146 15.08 -1.94 7.91
C ALA A 146 15.26 -1.45 9.35
N TYR A 147 16.42 -0.88 9.67
CA TYR A 147 16.69 -0.26 10.96
C TYR A 147 15.83 0.99 11.19
N LEU A 148 15.67 1.85 10.18
CA LEU A 148 14.83 3.04 10.25
C LEU A 148 13.35 2.68 10.35
N ILE A 149 12.87 1.71 9.59
CA ILE A 149 11.50 1.20 9.70
C ILE A 149 11.28 0.63 11.10
N GLY A 150 12.22 -0.17 11.62
CA GLY A 150 12.18 -0.64 13.00
C GLY A 150 12.39 0.45 14.07
N GLN A 151 12.84 1.66 13.70
CA GLN A 151 12.96 2.82 14.59
C GLN A 151 11.73 3.74 14.53
N GLU A 152 11.08 3.89 13.37
CA GLU A 152 9.80 4.59 13.24
C GLU A 152 8.69 3.92 14.07
N ASP A 153 8.91 2.66 14.47
CA ASP A 153 8.08 1.90 15.39
C ASP A 153 8.48 2.06 16.88
N THR A 154 9.31 3.06 17.20
CA THR A 154 9.58 3.38 18.61
C THR A 154 8.30 3.88 19.27
N ARG A 155 7.82 3.09 20.25
CA ARG A 155 6.65 3.35 21.13
C ARG A 155 6.52 4.80 21.61
N GLU A 156 7.63 5.54 21.71
CA GLU A 156 7.64 6.96 22.10
C GLU A 156 7.12 7.91 21.02
N GLU A 157 7.37 7.68 19.72
CA GLU A 157 6.90 8.59 18.65
C GLU A 157 5.40 8.41 18.40
N ILE A 158 4.92 7.17 18.44
CA ILE A 158 3.49 6.85 18.30
C ILE A 158 2.67 7.36 19.49
N ALA A 159 3.17 7.22 20.73
CA ALA A 159 2.50 7.73 21.92
C ALA A 159 2.59 9.27 22.04
N SER A 160 3.56 9.90 21.39
CA SER A 160 3.76 11.36 21.41
C SER A 160 3.22 12.10 20.18
N ARG A 161 2.70 11.39 19.17
CA ARG A 161 1.97 12.01 18.04
C ARG A 161 0.80 12.83 18.58
N PRO A 162 0.84 14.18 18.49
CA PRO A 162 -0.27 15.02 18.89
C PRO A 162 -1.45 14.70 17.97
N GLY A 163 -2.51 14.09 18.50
CA GLY A 163 -3.72 13.81 17.72
C GLY A 163 -4.31 12.40 17.82
N ILE A 164 -3.67 11.45 18.53
CA ILE A 164 -4.37 10.22 18.91
C ILE A 164 -5.29 10.54 20.08
N ASP A 165 -6.51 10.97 19.73
CA ASP A 165 -7.57 11.28 20.68
C ASP A 165 -8.00 9.97 21.36
N ARG A 166 -7.45 9.68 22.55
CA ARG A 166 -7.78 8.48 23.36
C ARG A 166 -9.30 8.19 23.44
N PRO A 167 -10.19 9.20 23.54
CA PRO A 167 -11.64 8.99 23.44
C PRO A 167 -12.13 8.29 22.17
N LEU A 168 -11.35 8.24 21.09
CA LEU A 168 -11.69 7.58 19.83
C LEU A 168 -11.10 6.16 19.72
N MET A 169 -10.35 5.71 20.72
CA MET A 169 -9.81 4.35 20.73
C MET A 169 -10.85 3.38 21.25
N TYR A 170 -11.42 2.58 20.34
CA TYR A 170 -12.33 1.50 20.70
C TYR A 170 -11.73 0.15 20.36
N VAL A 171 -12.15 -0.85 21.12
CA VAL A 171 -11.90 -2.26 20.84
C VAL A 171 -13.23 -2.97 20.72
N THR A 172 -13.25 -4.02 19.91
CA THR A 172 -14.36 -4.97 19.82
C THR A 172 -13.78 -6.36 19.58
N ALA A 173 -14.51 -7.40 19.98
CA ALA A 173 -14.05 -8.77 19.83
C ALA A 173 -13.95 -9.15 18.35
N THR A 174 -12.90 -9.88 17.97
CA THR A 174 -12.77 -10.43 16.62
C THR A 174 -13.92 -11.41 16.35
N PRO A 175 -14.73 -11.18 15.30
CA PRO A 175 -15.83 -12.08 14.98
C PRO A 175 -15.35 -13.49 14.62
N PRO A 176 -16.12 -14.56 14.91
CA PRO A 176 -15.77 -15.90 14.48
C PRO A 176 -15.65 -15.97 12.95
N GLY A 177 -14.59 -16.63 12.46
CA GLY A 177 -14.32 -16.74 11.02
C GLY A 177 -13.62 -15.52 10.40
N TYR A 178 -13.29 -14.52 11.21
CA TYR A 178 -12.58 -13.32 10.78
C TYR A 178 -11.20 -13.22 11.43
N ARG A 179 -10.26 -12.58 10.73
CA ARG A 179 -9.00 -12.09 11.27
C ARG A 179 -9.05 -10.56 11.34
N THR A 180 -8.41 -10.00 12.35
CA THR A 180 -8.28 -8.55 12.49
C THR A 180 -7.09 -8.06 11.68
N THR A 181 -7.35 -7.16 10.75
CA THR A 181 -6.34 -6.42 9.99
C THR A 181 -6.44 -4.97 10.46
N ARG A 182 -5.36 -4.38 10.95
CA ARG A 182 -5.37 -2.98 11.42
C ARG A 182 -4.56 -2.14 10.46
N ASP A 183 -5.17 -1.10 9.91
CA ASP A 183 -4.40 -0.01 9.34
C ASP A 183 -3.97 0.92 10.47
N PHE A 184 -2.66 1.00 10.67
CA PHE A 184 -2.07 1.90 11.63
C PHE A 184 -1.93 3.31 11.01
N PRO A 185 -2.15 4.42 11.75
CA PRO A 185 -2.78 4.56 13.06
C PRO A 185 -4.25 5.01 12.90
N GLY A 186 -5.15 4.10 12.56
CA GLY A 186 -6.55 4.44 12.30
C GLY A 186 -7.44 4.36 13.54
N THR A 187 -8.44 5.24 13.64
CA THR A 187 -9.65 5.05 14.45
C THR A 187 -10.57 3.96 13.86
N SER A 188 -9.98 3.04 13.09
CA SER A 188 -10.67 2.02 12.32
C SER A 188 -10.09 0.63 12.55
N ILE A 189 -10.95 -0.37 12.57
CA ILE A 189 -10.58 -1.79 12.68
C ILE A 189 -11.17 -2.49 11.46
N PHE A 190 -10.35 -3.25 10.74
CA PHE A 190 -10.82 -4.08 9.65
C PHE A 190 -10.87 -5.54 10.09
N PHE A 191 -11.94 -6.23 9.72
CA PHE A 191 -12.04 -7.67 9.82
C PHE A 191 -12.15 -8.25 8.43
N THR A 192 -11.23 -9.15 8.10
CA THR A 192 -11.20 -9.88 6.83
C THR A 192 -11.53 -11.34 7.11
N PRO A 193 -12.30 -12.04 6.27
CA PRO A 193 -12.57 -13.46 6.47
C PRO A 193 -11.29 -14.29 6.44
N VAL A 194 -11.20 -15.28 7.34
CA VAL A 194 -10.07 -16.24 7.37
C VAL A 194 -10.12 -17.16 6.15
N ASP A 195 -11.30 -17.62 5.76
CA ASP A 195 -11.49 -18.40 4.53
C ASP A 195 -11.75 -17.46 3.35
N GLN A 196 -10.73 -17.23 2.53
CA GLN A 196 -10.83 -16.39 1.34
C GLN A 196 -11.69 -17.00 0.23
N ARG A 197 -12.10 -18.27 0.32
CA ARG A 197 -12.97 -18.90 -0.69
C ARG A 197 -14.40 -18.40 -0.63
N VAL A 198 -14.82 -17.80 0.49
CA VAL A 198 -16.15 -17.19 0.63
C VAL A 198 -16.23 -15.84 -0.08
N VAL A 199 -15.09 -15.22 -0.37
CA VAL A 199 -14.99 -13.92 -1.04
C VAL A 199 -15.20 -14.12 -2.53
N THR A 200 -16.35 -13.67 -3.04
CA THR A 200 -16.69 -13.79 -4.46
C THR A 200 -16.30 -12.55 -5.24
N VAL A 201 -16.37 -11.41 -4.58
CA VAL A 201 -15.93 -10.11 -5.07
C VAL A 201 -14.99 -9.53 -4.04
N TRP A 202 -13.94 -8.85 -4.49
CA TRP A 202 -12.96 -8.24 -3.60
C TRP A 202 -13.65 -7.45 -2.47
N GLN A 203 -13.39 -7.87 -1.23
CA GLN A 203 -13.86 -7.26 0.02
C GLN A 203 -15.39 -7.23 0.23
N ASP A 204 -16.14 -8.09 -0.45
CA ASP A 204 -17.57 -8.27 -0.19
C ASP A 204 -17.85 -8.71 1.26
N HIS A 205 -16.96 -9.48 1.89
CA HIS A 205 -17.13 -9.94 3.26
C HIS A 205 -16.39 -9.11 4.31
N ASP A 206 -15.69 -8.04 3.93
CA ASP A 206 -14.92 -7.24 4.89
C ASP A 206 -15.83 -6.43 5.80
N ILE A 207 -15.46 -6.34 7.07
CA ILE A 207 -16.16 -5.54 8.07
C ILE A 207 -15.26 -4.39 8.50
N THR A 208 -15.78 -3.17 8.44
CA THR A 208 -15.07 -1.97 8.89
C THR A 208 -15.74 -1.43 10.14
N VAL A 209 -14.97 -1.31 11.21
CA VAL A 209 -15.31 -0.49 12.37
C VAL A 209 -14.63 0.85 12.20
N SER A 210 -15.34 1.97 12.36
CA SER A 210 -14.73 3.29 12.40
C SER A 210 -15.30 4.11 13.55
N VAL A 211 -14.45 4.93 14.15
CA VAL A 211 -14.78 5.78 15.28
C VAL A 211 -14.44 7.22 14.93
N ARG A 212 -15.38 8.14 15.18
CA ARG A 212 -15.18 9.57 14.95
C ARG A 212 -15.92 10.40 15.98
N ARG A 213 -15.48 11.64 16.18
CA ARG A 213 -16.22 12.62 16.96
C ARG A 213 -17.33 13.23 16.10
N GLU A 214 -18.56 13.25 16.60
CA GLU A 214 -19.71 13.85 15.90
C GLU A 214 -20.75 14.34 16.91
N THR A 215 -21.07 15.63 16.85
CA THR A 215 -21.99 16.29 17.80
C THR A 215 -23.41 16.44 17.26
N ALA A 216 -23.64 16.26 15.96
CA ALA A 216 -24.96 16.36 15.35
C ALA A 216 -25.89 15.28 15.92
N GLU A 217 -27.08 15.65 16.40
CA GLU A 217 -28.05 14.70 16.97
C GLU A 217 -28.84 13.93 15.90
N GLY A 218 -29.47 12.83 16.31
CA GLY A 218 -30.32 12.01 15.45
C GLY A 218 -29.56 11.00 14.59
N CYS A 219 -30.25 10.46 13.58
CA CYS A 219 -29.63 9.53 12.67
C CYS A 219 -28.52 10.23 11.88
N PRO A 220 -27.29 9.71 11.91
CA PRO A 220 -26.18 10.37 11.25
C PRO A 220 -26.34 10.27 9.73
N GLN A 221 -26.72 11.38 9.11
CA GLN A 221 -26.93 11.57 7.67
C GLN A 221 -25.60 11.60 6.86
N GLY A 222 -24.47 11.43 7.54
CA GLY A 222 -23.18 11.32 6.86
C GLY A 222 -23.11 10.05 6.00
N PRO A 223 -22.30 10.07 4.94
CA PRO A 223 -22.22 8.98 3.97
C PRO A 223 -21.96 7.64 4.66
N LEU A 224 -22.45 6.56 4.05
CA LEU A 224 -22.02 5.20 4.36
C LEU A 224 -20.53 5.09 4.04
N ALA A 225 -19.68 5.38 5.02
CA ALA A 225 -18.25 5.29 4.89
C ALA A 225 -17.84 3.81 5.06
N VAL A 226 -17.99 3.05 3.99
CA VAL A 226 -17.11 1.90 3.76
C VAL A 226 -15.88 2.39 3.00
N THR A 227 -14.81 1.61 3.00
CA THR A 227 -13.51 1.98 2.44
C THR A 227 -13.56 2.39 0.94
N PHE A 228 -14.66 2.17 0.20
CA PHE A 228 -14.72 2.27 -1.27
C PHE A 228 -15.90 3.02 -1.89
N GLY A 229 -16.64 3.84 -1.13
CA GLY A 229 -17.68 4.67 -1.72
C GLY A 229 -18.51 5.47 -0.72
N GLN A 230 -19.32 6.39 -1.24
CA GLN A 230 -20.29 7.16 -0.47
C GLN A 230 -21.67 7.00 -1.12
N ASP A 231 -22.66 6.55 -0.34
CA ASP A 231 -24.06 6.78 -0.70
C ASP A 231 -24.50 8.12 -0.08
N GLU A 232 -24.94 9.05 -0.93
CA GLU A 232 -25.37 10.39 -0.52
C GLU A 232 -26.79 10.39 0.09
N LYS A 233 -27.56 9.29 -0.03
CA LYS A 233 -28.94 9.20 0.47
C LYS A 233 -29.22 7.87 1.18
N PRO A 234 -28.53 7.56 2.28
CA PRO A 234 -28.77 6.33 3.00
C PRO A 234 -30.15 6.32 3.67
N GLU A 235 -30.78 5.16 3.68
CA GLU A 235 -31.96 4.90 4.49
C GLU A 235 -31.51 4.60 5.92
N CYS A 236 -32.23 5.15 6.90
CA CYS A 236 -31.87 5.02 8.30
C CYS A 236 -33.07 4.68 9.17
N ALA A 237 -32.92 3.64 9.98
CA ALA A 237 -33.91 3.19 10.95
C ALA A 237 -33.29 3.19 12.36
N ALA A 238 -33.91 3.89 13.30
CA ALA A 238 -33.54 3.80 14.71
C ALA A 238 -33.99 2.44 15.28
N GLU A 239 -33.06 1.68 15.86
CA GLU A 239 -33.40 0.50 16.66
C GLU A 239 -33.57 0.87 18.14
N ARG A 240 -32.76 1.81 18.63
CA ARG A 240 -32.75 2.33 20.00
C ARG A 240 -32.32 3.80 20.01
N PRO A 241 -32.49 4.56 21.12
CA PRO A 241 -32.15 5.98 21.18
C PRO A 241 -30.71 6.33 20.76
N ASP A 242 -29.79 5.38 20.91
CA ASP A 242 -28.36 5.50 20.63
C ASP A 242 -27.86 4.58 19.51
N LEU A 243 -28.76 3.81 18.86
CA LEU A 243 -28.41 2.79 17.88
C LEU A 243 -29.28 2.87 16.63
N TRP A 244 -28.63 3.01 15.47
CA TRP A 244 -29.27 3.08 14.16
C TRP A 244 -28.75 1.97 13.25
N TYR A 245 -29.65 1.48 12.41
CA TYR A 245 -29.32 0.65 11.26
C TYR A 245 -29.45 1.51 10.00
N VAL A 246 -28.38 1.55 9.21
CA VAL A 246 -28.27 2.40 8.03
C VAL A 246 -27.97 1.52 6.83
N THR A 247 -28.72 1.71 5.74
CA THR A 247 -28.59 0.95 4.49
C THR A 247 -28.45 1.89 3.32
N GLY A 248 -27.79 1.42 2.26
CA GLY A 248 -27.63 2.18 1.04
C GLY A 248 -27.07 1.32 -0.08
N ARG A 249 -26.83 1.94 -1.23
CA ARG A 249 -26.29 1.27 -2.40
C ARG A 249 -25.29 2.18 -3.08
N ILE A 250 -24.16 1.64 -3.49
CA ILE A 250 -23.22 2.38 -4.34
C ILE A 250 -23.68 2.20 -5.80
N PRO A 251 -24.16 3.26 -6.47
CA PRO A 251 -24.67 3.15 -7.84
C PRO A 251 -23.55 2.89 -8.86
N GLU A 252 -22.35 3.41 -8.63
CA GLU A 252 -21.17 3.27 -9.49
C GLU A 252 -19.92 3.02 -8.63
N PRO A 253 -19.62 1.77 -8.27
CA PRO A 253 -18.46 1.50 -7.45
C PRO A 253 -17.17 1.72 -8.25
N GLU A 254 -16.36 2.71 -7.86
CA GLU A 254 -15.07 3.00 -8.49
C GLU A 254 -14.10 1.81 -8.38
N TRP A 255 -14.21 1.04 -7.28
CA TRP A 255 -13.32 -0.09 -6.93
C TRP A 255 -14.03 -1.24 -6.20
N GLY A 256 -15.36 -1.34 -6.30
CA GLY A 256 -16.17 -2.16 -5.38
C GLY A 256 -17.21 -3.07 -6.03
N CYS A 257 -17.80 -3.91 -5.19
CA CYS A 257 -18.91 -4.79 -5.52
C CYS A 257 -20.19 -3.95 -5.78
N PRO A 258 -21.03 -4.29 -6.79
CA PRO A 258 -22.37 -3.70 -6.97
C PRO A 258 -23.37 -4.20 -5.90
N CYS A 259 -22.91 -4.33 -4.66
CA CYS A 259 -23.69 -4.79 -3.52
C CYS A 259 -24.38 -3.62 -2.82
N GLY A 260 -25.47 -3.91 -2.13
CA GLY A 260 -25.93 -3.02 -1.07
C GLY A 260 -24.90 -2.97 0.05
N LEU A 261 -24.93 -1.86 0.76
CA LEU A 261 -24.15 -1.62 1.96
C LEU A 261 -25.10 -1.49 3.12
N HIS A 262 -24.63 -1.96 4.26
CA HIS A 262 -25.32 -1.73 5.51
C HIS A 262 -24.34 -1.56 6.66
N GLN A 263 -24.76 -0.77 7.64
CA GLN A 263 -23.98 -0.53 8.83
C GLN A 263 -24.87 -0.36 10.05
N TYR A 264 -24.30 -0.68 11.20
CA TYR A 264 -24.79 -0.19 12.46
C TYR A 264 -24.03 1.04 12.90
N VAL A 265 -24.74 1.98 13.48
CA VAL A 265 -24.16 3.18 14.06
C VAL A 265 -24.61 3.32 15.49
N ARG A 266 -23.67 3.43 16.42
CA ARG A 266 -23.94 3.67 17.83
C ARG A 266 -23.31 4.97 18.30
N ARG A 267 -24.03 5.72 19.13
CA ARG A 267 -23.51 6.92 19.78
C ARG A 267 -23.13 6.64 21.21
N ASP A 268 -21.97 7.12 21.62
CA ASP A 268 -21.47 7.12 22.99
C ASP A 268 -20.94 8.52 23.32
N GLY A 269 -21.79 9.36 23.92
CA GLY A 269 -21.50 10.79 24.11
C GLY A 269 -21.27 11.54 22.79
N GLU A 270 -20.10 12.17 22.66
CA GLU A 270 -19.66 12.85 21.43
C GLU A 270 -19.02 11.91 20.39
N VAL A 271 -18.96 10.61 20.69
CA VAL A 271 -18.31 9.61 19.85
C VAL A 271 -19.37 8.83 19.07
N LEU A 272 -19.14 8.69 17.77
CA LEU A 272 -19.93 7.87 16.87
C LEU A 272 -19.11 6.66 16.44
N ILE A 273 -19.58 5.47 16.79
CA ILE A 273 -19.01 4.20 16.34
C ILE A 273 -19.85 3.69 15.16
N ARG A 274 -19.20 3.32 14.07
CA ARG A 274 -19.82 2.75 12.88
C ARG A 274 -19.24 1.37 12.62
N VAL A 275 -20.09 0.41 12.29
CA VAL A 275 -19.71 -0.96 11.93
C VAL A 275 -20.43 -1.32 10.65
N GLY A 276 -19.71 -1.33 9.53
CA GLY A 276 -20.26 -1.52 8.19
C GLY A 276 -19.70 -2.74 7.48
N GLY A 277 -20.49 -3.25 6.54
CA GLY A 277 -20.14 -4.32 5.60
C GLY A 277 -21.00 -4.24 4.35
N SER A 278 -20.79 -5.16 3.40
CA SER A 278 -21.73 -5.34 2.28
C SER A 278 -22.92 -6.23 2.67
N ASP A 279 -23.91 -6.36 1.78
CA ASP A 279 -25.02 -7.31 1.91
C ASP A 279 -24.59 -8.79 2.12
N ALA A 280 -23.34 -9.14 1.80
CA ALA A 280 -22.80 -10.48 2.07
C ALA A 280 -22.48 -10.71 3.56
N VAL A 281 -22.38 -9.65 4.35
CA VAL A 281 -22.14 -9.74 5.79
C VAL A 281 -23.48 -9.83 6.52
N ASP A 282 -23.58 -10.74 7.50
CA ASP A 282 -24.81 -10.87 8.28
C ASP A 282 -25.07 -9.61 9.13
N ARG A 283 -26.27 -9.04 9.02
CA ARG A 283 -26.73 -7.89 9.83
C ARG A 283 -26.57 -8.15 11.33
N THR A 284 -26.90 -9.35 11.79
CA THR A 284 -26.77 -9.77 13.19
C THR A 284 -25.32 -9.73 13.66
N LEU A 285 -24.38 -10.08 12.79
CA LEU A 285 -22.95 -10.00 13.08
C LEU A 285 -22.52 -8.55 13.28
N LEU A 286 -22.87 -7.65 12.36
CA LEU A 286 -22.60 -6.21 12.51
C LEU A 286 -23.21 -5.64 13.79
N ARG A 287 -24.44 -6.07 14.12
CA ARG A 287 -25.14 -5.69 15.35
C ARG A 287 -24.42 -6.18 16.61
N GLN A 288 -23.85 -7.40 16.59
CA GLN A 288 -23.08 -7.91 17.72
C GLN A 288 -21.79 -7.12 17.91
N ILE A 289 -21.07 -6.83 16.81
CA ILE A 289 -19.81 -6.10 16.84
C ILE A 289 -19.99 -4.69 17.39
N ILE A 290 -21.01 -3.96 16.95
CA ILE A 290 -21.29 -2.59 17.43
C ILE A 290 -21.67 -2.59 18.91
N LEU A 291 -22.41 -3.61 19.38
CA LEU A 291 -22.81 -3.71 20.78
C LEU A 291 -21.63 -4.09 21.69
N ASN A 292 -20.69 -4.88 21.19
CA ASN A 292 -19.48 -5.27 21.89
C ASN A 292 -18.36 -4.21 21.82
N ALA A 293 -18.49 -3.20 20.96
CA ALA A 293 -17.55 -2.10 20.89
C ALA A 293 -17.52 -1.33 22.21
N ARG A 294 -16.33 -1.04 22.71
CA ARG A 294 -16.12 -0.26 23.94
C ARG A 294 -14.83 0.55 23.87
N PRO A 295 -14.68 1.61 24.68
CA PRO A 295 -13.40 2.27 24.84
C PRO A 295 -12.28 1.28 25.18
N ALA A 296 -11.12 1.48 24.57
CA ALA A 296 -9.93 0.71 24.84
C ALA A 296 -9.38 1.07 26.23
N THR A 297 -8.92 0.06 26.97
CA THR A 297 -8.19 0.28 28.23
C THR A 297 -6.74 0.69 27.95
N ASP A 298 -6.07 1.33 28.91
CA ASP A 298 -4.65 1.71 28.75
C ASP A 298 -3.77 0.49 28.42
N ALA A 299 -4.02 -0.66 29.05
CA ALA A 299 -3.30 -1.90 28.79
C ALA A 299 -3.54 -2.44 27.37
N GLU A 300 -4.78 -2.32 26.86
CA GLU A 300 -5.08 -2.68 25.47
C GLU A 300 -4.40 -1.72 24.51
N ILE A 301 -4.48 -0.41 24.74
CA ILE A 301 -3.79 0.61 23.95
C ILE A 301 -2.28 0.33 23.92
N GLU A 302 -1.68 0.04 25.07
CA GLU A 302 -0.27 -0.35 25.15
C GLU A 302 -0.02 -1.61 24.32
N THR A 303 -0.85 -2.65 24.47
CA THR A 303 -0.74 -3.89 23.70
C THR A 303 -0.82 -3.63 22.20
N LEU A 304 -1.73 -2.74 21.75
CA LEU A 304 -1.85 -2.34 20.35
C LEU A 304 -0.55 -1.78 19.79
N PHE A 305 0.22 -1.08 20.61
CA PHE A 305 1.53 -0.56 20.23
C PHE A 305 2.68 -1.57 20.42
N THR A 306 2.43 -2.75 21.00
CA THR A 306 3.46 -3.78 21.23
C THR A 306 3.40 -4.96 20.27
N THR A 307 2.21 -5.31 19.76
CA THR A 307 2.00 -6.45 18.83
C THR A 307 2.10 -6.08 17.36
N MET A 308 2.57 -4.87 17.03
CA MET A 308 2.82 -4.50 15.63
C MET A 308 4.05 -5.27 15.14
N PRO A 309 3.96 -5.98 13.99
CA PRO A 309 5.15 -6.43 13.30
C PRO A 309 5.89 -5.20 12.80
N GLY A 310 7.12 -5.00 13.28
CA GLY A 310 8.04 -3.98 12.76
C GLY A 310 8.68 -4.38 11.43
#